data_AF-A0A530DIH8-F1
#
_entry.id   AF-A0A530DIH8-F1
#
_cell.length_a   1.000
_cell.length_b   1.000
_cell.length_c   1.000
_cell.angle_alpha   90.00
_cell.angle_beta   90.00
_cell.angle_gamma   90.00
#
_symmetry.space_group_name_H-M   'P 1'
#
loop_
_entity.id
_entity.type
_entity.pdbx_description
1 polymer ?
#
loop_
_entity_poly.entity_id
_entity_poly.type
_entity_poly.pdbx_seq_one_letter_code
_entity_poly.pdbx_strand_id
1 'polypeptide(L)'
;MARQPGFDFFGFGDKLAGESEVREKFWRTAKKAARQIPFMEEVVAAYYCAMDKDTPLRAKGILLAALGYFVLPIDFIPDVIFGLGFTDDIAVL
;
A
#
# COMPACT_ATOMS: atom_id res chain seq x y z
N MET A 1 -12.08 -41.54 20.55
CA MET A 1 -12.25 -40.17 21.06
C MET A 1 -11.17 -39.28 20.40
N ALA A 2 -11.62 -38.36 19.55
CA ALA A 2 -10.96 -37.24 18.85
C ALA A 2 -9.43 -37.24 18.58
N ARG A 3 -9.10 -37.20 17.27
CA ARG A 3 -7.89 -36.60 16.70
C ARG A 3 -7.94 -35.07 16.90
N GLN A 4 -6.82 -34.45 17.30
CA GLN A 4 -6.61 -33.01 17.14
C GLN A 4 -5.40 -32.81 16.20
N PRO A 5 -5.57 -32.24 15.00
CA PRO A 5 -4.45 -31.65 14.28
C PRO A 5 -4.18 -30.27 14.88
N GLY A 6 -2.98 -30.09 15.44
CA GLY A 6 -2.47 -28.78 15.81
C GLY A 6 -2.38 -27.93 14.55
N PHE A 7 -3.25 -26.93 14.46
CA PHE A 7 -3.24 -25.96 13.39
C PHE A 7 -2.32 -24.82 13.83
N ASP A 8 -1.09 -24.80 13.31
CA ASP A 8 -0.13 -23.71 13.51
C ASP A 8 -0.58 -22.47 12.72
N PHE A 9 -1.53 -21.72 13.27
CA PHE A 9 -2.13 -20.56 12.61
C PHE A 9 -1.27 -19.28 12.68
N PHE A 10 -0.18 -19.24 13.44
CA PHE A 10 0.48 -17.96 13.72
C PHE A 10 1.99 -18.12 13.88
N GLY A 11 2.68 -18.21 12.75
CA GLY A 11 4.13 -18.00 12.64
C GLY A 11 4.54 -16.52 12.72
N PHE A 12 3.83 -15.69 13.49
CA PHE A 12 4.33 -14.37 13.87
C PHE A 12 5.28 -14.56 15.06
N GLY A 13 6.45 -15.12 14.74
CA GLY A 13 7.59 -15.15 15.64
C GLY A 13 8.09 -13.73 15.85
N ASP A 14 7.68 -13.17 16.98
CA ASP A 14 8.26 -12.00 17.62
C ASP A 14 9.77 -12.21 17.79
N LYS A 15 10.54 -11.68 16.84
CA LYS A 15 11.96 -11.44 16.99
C LYS A 15 12.15 -10.02 16.53
N LEU A 16 12.85 -9.24 17.35
CA LEU A 16 13.45 -7.94 17.01
C LEU A 16 14.26 -8.12 15.72
N ALA A 17 13.58 -8.09 14.58
CA ALA A 17 14.20 -8.20 13.29
C ALA A 17 15.09 -6.97 13.19
N GLY A 18 16.40 -7.19 13.12
CA GLY A 18 17.34 -6.09 12.97
C GLY A 18 16.91 -5.21 11.80
N GLU A 19 17.16 -3.91 11.88
CA GLU A 19 16.70 -2.93 10.87
C GLU A 19 16.96 -3.39 9.42
N SER A 20 18.07 -4.09 9.20
CA SER A 20 18.45 -4.70 7.93
C SER A 20 17.45 -5.75 7.43
N GLU A 21 16.95 -6.63 8.30
CA GLU A 21 15.98 -7.68 7.95
C GLU A 21 14.59 -7.10 7.70
N VAL A 22 14.16 -6.12 8.51
CA VAL A 22 12.91 -5.37 8.27
C VAL A 22 12.97 -4.65 6.93
N ARG A 23 14.08 -3.95 6.65
CA ARG A 23 14.31 -3.25 5.39
C ARG A 23 14.29 -4.19 4.19
N GLU A 24 14.92 -5.36 4.30
CA GLU A 24 14.93 -6.35 3.22
C GLU A 24 13.51 -6.88 2.94
N LYS A 25 12.78 -7.24 4.01
CA LYS A 25 11.39 -7.72 3.91
C LYS A 25 10.48 -6.64 3.32
N PHE A 26 10.63 -5.38 3.76
CA PHE A 26 9.90 -4.23 3.23
C PHE A 26 10.11 -4.10 1.73
N TRP A 27 11.35 -4.02 1.26
CA TRP A 27 11.64 -3.87 -0.17
C TRP A 27 11.17 -5.05 -1.00
N ARG A 28 11.23 -6.26 -0.46
CA ARG A 28 10.72 -7.46 -1.12
C ARG A 28 9.20 -7.40 -1.29
N THR A 29 8.47 -6.98 -0.25
CA THR A 29 7.02 -6.81 -0.29
C THR A 29 6.63 -5.67 -1.22
N ALA A 30 7.28 -4.51 -1.12
CA ALA A 30 7.07 -3.37 -2.00
C ALA A 30 7.27 -3.74 -3.49
N LYS A 31 8.35 -4.48 -3.82
CA LYS A 31 8.58 -4.98 -5.19
C LYS A 31 7.55 -6.00 -5.67
N LYS A 32 6.94 -6.77 -4.76
CA LYS A 32 5.85 -7.70 -5.11
C LYS A 32 4.56 -6.92 -5.37
N ALA A 33 4.22 -5.98 -4.49
CA ALA A 33 3.05 -5.12 -4.64
C ALA A 33 3.12 -4.28 -5.93
N ALA A 34 4.27 -3.66 -6.21
CA ALA A 34 4.49 -2.91 -7.45
C ALA A 34 4.30 -3.76 -8.71
N ARG A 35 4.68 -5.05 -8.67
CA ARG A 35 4.46 -6.01 -9.78
C ARG A 35 3.00 -6.45 -9.95
N GLN A 36 2.17 -6.29 -8.93
CA GLN A 36 0.75 -6.63 -8.99
C GLN A 36 -0.11 -5.48 -9.50
N ILE A 37 0.46 -4.32 -9.77
CA ILE A 37 -0.25 -3.20 -10.39
C ILE A 37 0.06 -3.28 -11.89
N PRO A 38 -0.80 -3.93 -12.70
CA PRO A 38 -0.53 -4.16 -14.12
C PRO A 38 -0.51 -2.89 -14.95
N PHE A 39 -0.92 -1.75 -14.37
CA PHE A 39 -1.06 -0.46 -15.04
C PHE A 39 -0.06 0.61 -14.53
N MET A 40 1.04 0.18 -13.90
CA MET A 40 2.04 1.12 -13.34
C MET A 40 2.70 1.97 -14.42
N GLU A 41 2.89 1.42 -15.63
CA GLU A 41 3.42 2.17 -16.77
C GLU A 41 2.48 3.33 -17.15
N GLU A 42 1.19 3.10 -17.13
CA GLU A 42 0.14 4.08 -17.40
C GLU A 42 0.06 5.15 -16.31
N VAL A 43 0.27 4.78 -15.03
CA VAL A 43 0.36 5.75 -13.92
C VAL A 43 1.54 6.69 -14.12
N VAL A 44 2.71 6.14 -14.47
CA VAL A 44 3.91 6.95 -14.72
C VAL A 44 3.71 7.85 -15.95
N ALA A 45 3.15 7.32 -17.04
CA ALA A 45 2.82 8.11 -18.22
C ALA A 45 1.83 9.24 -17.89
N ALA A 46 0.77 8.94 -17.15
CA ALA A 46 -0.23 9.92 -16.70
C ALA A 46 0.41 11.04 -15.86
N TYR A 47 1.37 10.71 -14.98
CA TYR A 47 2.12 11.69 -14.20
C TYR A 47 2.89 12.66 -15.08
N TYR A 48 3.65 12.15 -16.05
CA TYR A 48 4.39 13.00 -16.97
C TYR A 48 3.47 13.83 -17.87
N CYS A 49 2.40 13.25 -18.40
CA CYS A 49 1.39 13.98 -19.17
C CYS A 49 0.71 15.09 -18.33
N ALA A 50 0.43 14.85 -17.05
CA ALA A 50 -0.15 15.86 -16.17
C ALA A 50 0.81 17.03 -15.88
N MET A 51 2.13 16.76 -15.83
CA MET A 51 3.18 17.76 -15.63
C MET A 51 3.52 18.56 -16.90
N ASP A 52 3.22 18.02 -18.08
CA ASP A 52 3.48 18.68 -19.36
C ASP A 52 2.64 19.96 -19.52
N LYS A 53 3.28 21.03 -20.00
CA LYS A 53 2.67 22.35 -20.23
C LYS A 53 1.72 22.35 -21.42
N ASP A 54 1.97 21.50 -22.41
CA ASP A 54 1.17 21.42 -23.65
C ASP A 54 -0.10 20.57 -23.46
N THR A 55 -0.23 19.86 -22.33
CA THR A 55 -1.42 19.08 -22.02
C THR A 55 -2.64 19.98 -21.81
N PRO A 56 -3.73 19.78 -22.58
CA PRO A 56 -4.97 20.54 -22.42
C PRO A 56 -5.51 20.50 -20.99
N LEU A 57 -5.99 21.63 -20.49
CA LEU A 57 -6.37 21.81 -19.07
C LEU A 57 -7.37 20.74 -18.57
N ARG A 58 -8.34 20.37 -19.42
CA ARG A 58 -9.33 19.33 -19.10
C ARG A 58 -8.69 17.96 -18.91
N ALA A 59 -7.80 17.56 -19.83
CA ALA A 59 -7.10 16.28 -19.75
C ALA A 59 -6.17 16.26 -18.54
N LYS A 60 -5.43 17.36 -18.31
CA LYS A 60 -4.57 17.53 -17.13
C LYS A 60 -5.35 17.36 -15.82
N GLY A 61 -6.52 17.98 -15.71
CA GLY A 61 -7.38 17.84 -14.53
C GLY A 61 -7.83 16.40 -14.28
N ILE A 62 -8.21 15.67 -15.34
CA ILE A 62 -8.61 14.26 -15.25
C ILE A 62 -7.42 13.39 -14.82
N LEU A 63 -6.23 13.59 -15.40
CA LEU A 63 -5.03 12.85 -15.05
C LEU A 63 -4.64 13.10 -13.58
N LEU A 64 -4.66 14.36 -13.12
CA LEU A 64 -4.40 14.69 -11.72
C LEU A 64 -5.43 14.08 -10.77
N ALA A 65 -6.72 14.07 -11.14
CA ALA A 65 -7.75 13.41 -10.35
C ALA A 65 -7.55 11.89 -10.29
N ALA A 66 -7.21 11.25 -11.41
CA ALA A 66 -6.91 9.82 -11.47
C ALA A 66 -5.65 9.45 -10.68
N LEU A 67 -4.59 10.26 -10.76
CA LEU A 67 -3.38 10.10 -9.95
C LEU A 67 -3.66 10.32 -8.46
N GLY A 68 -4.43 11.36 -8.13
CA GLY A 68 -4.89 11.61 -6.77
C GLY A 68 -5.70 10.45 -6.22
N TYR A 69 -6.65 9.92 -6.99
CA TYR A 69 -7.40 8.72 -6.64
C TYR A 69 -6.57 7.44 -6.72
N PHE A 70 -5.41 7.41 -7.37
CA PHE A 70 -4.51 6.24 -7.33
C PHE A 70 -3.65 6.23 -6.06
N VAL A 71 -3.24 7.41 -5.57
CA VAL A 71 -2.49 7.58 -4.32
C VAL A 71 -3.40 7.53 -3.09
N LEU A 72 -4.55 8.20 -3.13
CA LEU A 72 -5.52 8.31 -2.03
C LEU A 72 -6.79 7.42 -2.12
N PRO A 73 -6.84 6.25 -2.78
CA PRO A 73 -7.98 5.34 -2.69
C PRO A 73 -7.82 4.37 -1.49
N ILE A 74 -6.57 4.01 -1.18
CA ILE A 74 -6.16 3.02 -0.17
C ILE A 74 -5.72 3.69 1.14
N ASP A 75 -5.40 4.98 1.18
CA ASP A 75 -5.27 5.65 2.48
C ASP A 75 -6.67 5.98 3.03
N PHE A 76 -7.58 6.52 2.21
CA PHE A 76 -8.90 6.93 2.71
C PHE A 76 -9.83 5.76 3.09
N ILE A 77 -9.83 4.66 2.33
CA ILE A 77 -10.70 3.51 2.61
C ILE A 77 -10.20 2.75 3.87
N PRO A 78 -8.94 2.29 3.92
CA PRO A 78 -8.26 1.83 5.13
C PRO A 78 -8.27 2.79 6.31
N ASP A 79 -8.02 4.10 6.19
CA ASP A 79 -8.11 5.01 7.34
C ASP A 79 -9.54 5.10 7.91
N VAL A 80 -10.57 5.01 7.06
CA VAL A 80 -11.97 5.00 7.51
C VAL A 80 -12.37 3.64 8.10
N ILE A 81 -11.82 2.54 7.58
CA ILE A 81 -12.10 1.17 8.03
C ILE A 81 -11.27 0.80 9.28
N PHE A 82 -9.99 1.18 9.32
CA PHE A 82 -9.04 0.99 10.42
C PHE A 82 -9.16 2.11 11.47
N GLY A 83 -9.56 3.33 11.13
CA GLY A 83 -9.78 4.43 12.10
C GLY A 83 -10.94 4.18 13.07
N LEU A 84 -11.84 3.25 12.75
CA LEU A 84 -12.85 2.74 13.69
C LEU A 84 -12.30 1.65 14.65
N GLY A 85 -11.07 1.14 14.44
CA GLY A 85 -10.49 0.03 15.20
C GLY A 85 -9.06 0.22 15.70
N PHE A 86 -8.34 1.28 15.32
CA PHE A 86 -6.90 1.47 15.63
C PHE A 86 -6.59 2.71 16.47
N THR A 87 -7.59 3.41 17.01
CA THR A 87 -7.33 4.54 17.92
C THR A 87 -6.82 4.10 19.30
N ASP A 88 -6.83 2.81 19.64
CA ASP A 88 -6.50 2.33 20.99
C ASP A 88 -5.01 1.99 21.23
N ASP A 89 -4.19 1.80 20.19
CA ASP A 89 -2.80 1.29 20.37
C ASP A 89 -1.67 2.27 19.98
N ILE A 90 -1.98 3.51 19.60
CA ILE A 90 -0.94 4.56 19.36
C ILE A 90 -0.32 5.10 20.66
N ALA A 91 -0.63 4.46 21.79
CA ALA A 91 -0.21 4.84 23.13
C ALA A 91 0.95 3.98 23.67
N VAL A 92 1.80 3.35 22.87
CA VAL A 92 3.00 2.69 23.42
C VAL A 92 4.19 2.75 22.45
N LEU A 93 5.19 3.58 22.83
CA LEU A 93 6.64 3.50 22.56
C LEU A 93 7.16 3.04 21.19
#